data_AF-A0A416W2S9-F1
#
_entry.id   AF-A0A416W2S9-F1
#
_cell.length_a   1.000
_cell.length_b   1.000
_cell.length_c   1.000
_cell.angle_alpha   90.00
_cell.angle_beta   90.00
_cell.angle_gamma   90.00
#
_symmetry.space_group_name_H-M   'P 1'
#
loop_
_entity.id
_entity.type
_entity.pdbx_description
1 polymer ?
#
loop_
_entity_poly.entity_id
_entity_poly.type
_entity_poly.pdbx_seq_one_letter_code
_entity_poly.pdbx_strand_id
1 'polypeptide(L)' 'MKNKFKITRADYLKAARKARREEEIAEHLRPVNINRIHKSKKVYNRKRNKADLKKDLPFFIAFCEWQVAG' A
#
# COMPACT_ATOMS: atom_id res chain seq x y z
N MET A 1 22.67 45.04 -0.19
CA MET A 1 21.75 44.19 -0.99
C MET A 1 22.40 42.82 -1.12
N LYS A 2 21.73 41.73 -0.70
CA LYS A 2 22.34 40.39 -0.79
C LYS A 2 22.20 39.89 -2.23
N ASN A 3 23.31 39.76 -2.95
CA ASN A 3 23.34 39.25 -4.33
C ASN A 3 22.80 37.81 -4.38
N LYS A 4 21.67 37.61 -5.05
CA LYS A 4 20.93 36.34 -5.12
C LYS A 4 21.21 35.55 -6.41
N PHE A 5 22.42 35.66 -6.96
CA PHE A 5 22.76 35.09 -8.28
C PHE A 5 23.82 33.99 -8.24
N LYS A 6 24.04 33.35 -7.09
CA LYS A 6 24.97 32.22 -7.00
C LYS A 6 24.18 30.94 -6.79
N ILE A 7 24.04 30.14 -7.85
CA ILE A 7 23.44 28.81 -7.78
C ILE A 7 24.38 27.94 -6.95
N THR A 8 23.88 27.47 -5.81
CA THR A 8 24.64 26.57 -4.95
C THR A 8 24.41 25.12 -5.35
N ARG A 9 25.28 24.21 -4.90
CA ARG A 9 25.08 22.76 -5.06
C ARG A 9 23.73 22.30 -4.50
N ALA A 10 23.27 22.92 -3.41
CA ALA A 10 21.98 22.60 -2.81
C ALA A 10 20.81 22.97 -3.74
N ASP A 11 20.91 24.07 -4.47
CA ASP A 11 19.89 24.49 -5.44
C ASP A 11 19.80 23.52 -6.61
N TYR A 12 20.95 23.07 -7.13
CA TYR A 12 21.01 22.04 -8.16
C TYR A 12 20.35 20.72 -7.70
N LEU A 13 20.69 20.25 -6.49
CA LEU A 13 20.10 19.03 -5.94
C LEU A 13 18.59 19.18 -5.73
N LYS A 14 18.12 20.36 -5.33
CA LYS A 14 16.69 20.65 -5.19
C LYS A 14 15.98 20.62 -6.53
N ALA A 15 16.56 21.22 -7.57
CA ALA A 15 16.02 21.20 -8.93
C ALA A 15 15.92 19.76 -9.47
N ALA A 16 16.98 18.96 -9.32
CA ALA A 16 16.98 17.56 -9.75
C ALA A 16 15.92 16.72 -9.03
N ARG A 17 15.74 16.92 -7.72
CA ARG A 17 14.66 16.24 -6.95
C ARG A 17 13.27 16.64 -7.43
N LYS A 18 13.06 17.91 -7.80
CA LYS A 18 11.79 18.42 -8.33
C LYS A 18 11.49 17.84 -9.70
N ALA A 19 12.47 17.84 -10.61
CA ALA A 19 12.34 17.25 -11.94
C ALA A 19 11.92 15.77 -11.87
N ARG A 20 12.62 14.97 -11.05
CA ARG A 20 12.26 13.56 -10.82
C ARG A 20 10.82 13.39 -10.30
N ARG A 21 10.37 14.31 -9.44
CA ARG A 21 9.01 14.31 -8.89
C ARG A 21 7.97 14.62 -9.96
N GLU A 22 8.26 15.55 -10.85
CA GLU A 22 7.38 15.96 -11.94
C GLU A 22 7.25 14.85 -12.99
N GLU A 23 8.35 14.16 -13.32
CA GLU A 23 8.36 12.95 -14.16
C GLU A 23 7.47 11.85 -13.55
N GLU A 24 7.61 11.58 -12.25
CA GLU A 24 6.79 10.60 -11.53
C GLU A 24 5.29 10.95 -11.55
N ILE A 25 4.95 12.24 -11.44
CA ILE A 25 3.56 12.72 -11.53
C ILE A 25 3.05 12.59 -12.98
N ALA A 26 3.87 12.89 -13.98
CA ALA A 26 3.48 12.75 -15.38
C ALA A 26 3.18 11.29 -15.75
N GLU A 27 4.00 10.34 -15.28
CA GLU A 27 3.83 8.91 -15.57
C GLU A 27 2.70 8.26 -14.76
N HIS A 28 2.55 8.61 -13.49
CA HIS A 28 1.70 7.86 -12.56
C HIS A 28 0.53 8.65 -11.97
N LEU A 29 0.49 9.96 -12.16
CA LEU A 29 -0.48 10.92 -11.57
C LEU A 29 -0.48 10.96 -10.03
N ARG A 30 0.32 10.12 -9.37
CA ARG A 30 0.36 9.96 -7.92
C ARG A 30 1.76 9.56 -7.47
N PRO A 31 2.13 9.88 -6.22
CA PRO A 31 3.37 9.38 -5.65
C PRO A 31 3.43 7.85 -5.66
N VAL A 32 4.49 7.31 -6.22
CA VAL A 32 4.81 5.88 -6.28
C VAL A 32 5.72 5.52 -5.12
N ASN A 33 5.28 4.54 -4.33
CA ASN A 33 6.10 3.98 -3.27
C ASN A 33 7.06 2.92 -3.85
N ILE A 34 8.30 3.32 -4.11
CA ILE A 34 9.38 2.45 -4.61
C ILE A 34 9.74 1.37 -3.57
N ASN A 35 9.61 1.66 -2.28
CA ASN A 35 9.96 0.75 -1.19
C ASN A 35 8.82 -0.20 -0.81
N ARG A 36 7.79 -0.33 -1.66
CA ARG A 36 6.64 -1.18 -1.35
C ARG A 36 7.07 -2.65 -1.35
N ILE A 37 7.13 -3.25 -0.16
CA ILE A 37 7.39 -4.68 -0.01
C ILE A 37 6.27 -5.47 -0.72
N HIS A 38 6.65 -6.22 -1.76
CA HIS A 38 5.75 -7.15 -2.41
C HIS A 38 5.43 -8.30 -1.45
N LYS A 39 4.15 -8.45 -1.06
CA LYS A 39 3.74 -9.60 -0.23
C LYS A 39 3.72 -10.86 -1.09
N SER A 40 4.38 -11.92 -0.64
CA SER A 40 4.31 -13.22 -1.32
C SER A 40 2.85 -13.71 -1.36
N LYS A 41 2.49 -14.46 -2.42
CA LYS A 41 1.15 -15.05 -2.61
C LYS A 41 0.88 -16.23 -1.67
N LYS A 42 1.56 -16.31 -0.51
CA LYS A 42 1.31 -17.41 0.44
C LYS A 42 -0.18 -17.39 0.81
N VAL A 43 -0.77 -18.58 0.80
CA VAL A 43 -2.21 -18.82 1.03
C VAL A 43 -2.66 -18.31 2.40
N TYR A 44 -1.73 -18.09 3.34
CA TYR A 44 -2.05 -17.60 4.66
C TYR A 44 -1.70 -16.12 4.86
N ASN A 45 -2.72 -15.26 4.90
CA ASN A 45 -2.61 -13.90 5.40
C ASN A 45 -3.62 -13.74 6.53
N ARG A 46 -3.19 -13.86 7.79
CA ARG A 46 -4.05 -13.84 8.99
C ARG A 46 -5.05 -12.67 9.07
N LYS A 47 -4.73 -11.52 8.46
CA LYS A 47 -5.62 -10.34 8.44
C LYS A 47 -6.66 -10.40 7.32
N ARG A 48 -6.33 -11.05 6.20
CA ARG A 48 -7.19 -11.15 5.01
C ARG A 48 -7.98 -12.46 4.96
N ASN A 49 -7.43 -13.55 5.50
CA ASN A 49 -7.99 -14.89 5.50
C ASN A 49 -8.39 -15.22 6.94
N LYS A 50 -9.39 -14.50 7.46
CA LYS A 50 -10.03 -14.90 8.72
C LYS A 50 -10.66 -16.27 8.51
N ALA A 51 -10.53 -17.16 9.49
CA ALA A 51 -11.10 -18.50 9.44
C ALA A 51 -12.62 -18.48 9.13
N ASP A 52 -13.29 -17.42 9.56
CA ASP A 52 -14.73 -17.18 9.39
C ASP A 52 -15.16 -16.88 7.94
N LEU A 53 -14.25 -16.45 7.06
CA LEU A 53 -14.63 -16.03 5.70
C LEU A 53 -15.22 -17.15 4.83
N LYS A 54 -14.97 -18.40 5.19
CA LYS A 54 -15.48 -19.57 4.47
C LYS A 54 -16.56 -20.32 5.24
N LYS A 55 -16.94 -19.86 6.45
CA LYS A 55 -17.83 -20.59 7.37
C LYS A 55 -17.39 -22.04 7.63
N ASP A 56 -16.11 -22.34 7.43
CA ASP A 56 -15.52 -23.67 7.65
C ASP A 56 -15.31 -23.95 9.16
N LEU A 57 -15.67 -23.01 10.04
CA LEU A 57 -15.56 -23.23 11.48
C LEU A 57 -16.68 -24.15 11.97
N PRO A 58 -16.35 -25.07 12.89
CA PRO A 58 -17.30 -26.06 13.42
C PRO A 58 -18.53 -25.42 14.10
N PHE A 59 -18.40 -24.17 14.59
CA PHE A 59 -19.53 -23.45 15.19
C PHE A 59 -20.66 -23.11 14.20
N PHE A 60 -20.35 -22.90 12.91
CA PHE A 60 -21.41 -22.65 11.90
C PHE A 60 -22.24 -23.90 11.60
N ILE A 61 -21.62 -25.08 11.65
CA ILE A 61 -22.30 -26.35 11.41
C ILE A 61 -23.30 -26.62 12.54
N ALA A 62 -22.86 -26.45 13.78
CA ALA A 62 -23.71 -26.63 14.97
C ALA A 62 -24.92 -25.67 15.00
N PHE A 63 -24.77 -24.43 14.52
CA PHE A 63 -25.87 -23.46 14.48
C PHE A 63 -26.94 -23.82 13.44
N CYS A 64 -26.56 -24.43 12.31
CA CYS A 64 -27.50 -24.82 11.25
C CYS A 64 -28.37 -26.03 11.64
N GLU A 65 -27.78 -27.00 12.35
CA GLU A 65 -28.52 -28.19 12.82
C GLU A 65 -29.62 -27.83 13.82
N TRP A 66 -29.39 -26.83 14.68
CA TRP A 66 -30.38 -26.34 15.64
C TRP A 66 -31.55 -25.60 15.00
N GLN A 67 -31.39 -25.04 13.79
CA GLN A 67 -32.44 -24.32 13.09
C GLN A 67 -33.32 -25.22 12.21
N VAL A 68 -32.83 -26.40 11.84
CA VAL A 68 -33.58 -27.42 11.07
C VAL A 68 -34.35 -28.38 11.99
N ALA A 69 -33.95 -28.47 13.26
CA ALA A 69 -34.59 -29.30 14.28
C ALA A 69 -35.71 -28.59 15.09
N GLY A 70 -36.12 -27.38 14.68
CA GLY A 70 -37.16 -26.56 15.32
C GLY A 70 -38.41 -26.39 14.46
#